data_AF-A0A953S4U0-F1
#
_entry.id   AF-A0A953S4U0-F1
#
_cell.length_a   1.000
_cell.length_b   1.000
_cell.length_c   1.000
_cell.angle_alpha   90.00
_cell.angle_beta   90.00
_cell.angle_gamma   90.00
#
_symmetry.space_group_name_H-M   'P 1'
#
loop_
_entity.id
_entity.type
_entity.pdbx_description
1 polymer ?
#
loop_
_entity_poly.entity_id
_entity_poly.type
_entity_poly.pdbx_seq_one_letter_code
_entity_poly.pdbx_strand_id
1 'polypeptide(L)'
;MKAVQQKSFTGPIILLTMVCFLIVGLLPFAPSPLGDVNFHQEAKTLSLSLRGASSWSDLRISHAPGPALYYAIPYLFVPAGASDHAYWVAACIWNFFCTTLATLLVYFTARLLAGERAGRIAAILVLIAPFGIYYSFGIAAETPAFLGAAIFAYGWARYRTHRAAGAFLSCAGLILLVLNRPNTLPVAALAVLIAAIGWTSKSSIMRAESRLALRCALFTFAAVIVASALLALQKGNEGLRVQTTNIYDILLQGSYQFRTEPWDWRNWGKNTREGSLDYQDWSVQRDRLLKESLDSGIHFRDVERAWVVDDVLTHPLLHLRATAVRVLSQNVATVNSVHPDSFGMGSFRGRWVFFGFHALLNLIGLLPLAGSLWFFAQRRREILSYWTLWSPWLALFTFHALVYAEPRYLLPGRPLLCIMSALALTQYLNSRESATSRHAHDGALVMAGRGWAADGSNGEREVIRTRVKV
;
A
#
# COMPACT_ATOMS: atom_id res chain seq x y z
N MET A 1 12.49 -26.84 -30.49
CA MET A 1 12.06 -25.45 -30.17
C MET A 1 13.20 -24.75 -29.43
N LYS A 2 13.87 -23.77 -30.04
CA LYS A 2 14.85 -22.95 -29.34
C LYS A 2 14.11 -22.13 -28.28
N ALA A 3 14.43 -22.33 -27.01
CA ALA A 3 13.94 -21.48 -25.94
C ALA A 3 14.44 -20.06 -26.23
N VAL A 4 13.57 -19.18 -26.72
CA VAL A 4 13.88 -17.77 -26.87
C VAL A 4 14.19 -17.27 -25.46
N GLN A 5 15.47 -17.00 -25.20
CA GLN A 5 15.95 -16.49 -23.93
C GLN A 5 15.32 -15.10 -23.74
N GLN A 6 14.19 -15.04 -23.01
CA GLN A 6 13.53 -13.79 -22.71
C GLN A 6 14.50 -12.92 -21.91
N LYS A 7 14.89 -11.77 -22.47
CA LYS A 7 15.74 -10.78 -21.80
C LYS A 7 15.09 -10.38 -20.47
N SER A 8 15.89 -10.35 -19.40
CA SER A 8 15.43 -9.97 -18.07
C SER A 8 14.86 -8.54 -18.06
N PHE A 9 13.67 -8.35 -17.50
CA PHE A 9 13.04 -7.03 -17.35
C PHE A 9 13.53 -6.25 -16.11
N THR A 10 14.50 -6.77 -15.36
CA THR A 10 15.03 -6.13 -14.14
C THR A 10 15.80 -4.84 -14.43
N GLY A 11 16.66 -4.82 -15.45
CA GLY A 11 17.41 -3.62 -15.85
C GLY A 11 16.48 -2.44 -16.21
N PRO A 12 15.48 -2.65 -17.07
CA PRO A 12 14.45 -1.65 -17.34
C PRO A 12 13.74 -1.12 -16.09
N ILE A 13 13.41 -1.98 -15.10
CA ILE A 13 12.76 -1.53 -13.86
C ILE A 13 13.65 -0.55 -13.09
N ILE A 14 14.94 -0.83 -12.96
CA ILE A 14 15.89 0.04 -12.25
C ILE A 14 15.98 1.39 -12.97
N LEU A 15 16.15 1.38 -14.29
CA LEU A 15 16.23 2.60 -15.10
C LEU A 15 14.95 3.43 -14.99
N LEU A 16 13.79 2.80 -15.14
CA LEU A 16 12.50 3.49 -15.04
C LEU A 16 12.26 4.04 -13.64
N THR A 17 12.66 3.33 -12.58
CA THR A 17 12.57 3.85 -11.20
C THR A 17 13.40 5.12 -11.07
N MET A 18 14.63 5.12 -11.58
CA MET A 18 15.49 6.32 -11.58
C MET A 18 14.86 7.48 -12.35
N VAL A 19 14.31 7.22 -13.54
CA VAL A 19 13.60 8.23 -14.34
C VAL A 19 12.40 8.78 -13.58
N CYS A 20 11.62 7.93 -12.90
CA CYS A 20 10.48 8.40 -12.09
C CYS A 20 10.94 9.29 -10.94
N PHE A 21 12.04 8.96 -10.24
CA PHE A 21 12.61 9.84 -9.22
C PHE A 21 13.01 11.19 -9.81
N LEU A 22 13.71 11.20 -10.95
CA LEU A 22 14.09 12.46 -11.62
C LEU A 22 12.87 13.30 -12.00
N ILE A 23 11.84 12.70 -12.61
CA ILE A 23 10.60 13.39 -12.97
C ILE A 23 9.93 13.99 -11.73
N VAL A 24 9.81 13.22 -10.66
CA VAL A 24 9.17 13.67 -9.41
C VAL A 24 9.96 14.78 -8.74
N GLY A 25 11.29 14.72 -8.78
CA GLY A 25 12.16 15.78 -8.26
C GLY A 25 12.02 17.11 -9.02
N LEU A 26 11.50 17.08 -10.25
CA LEU A 26 11.22 18.28 -11.07
C LEU A 26 9.77 18.78 -10.95
N LEU A 27 8.92 18.14 -10.14
CA LEU A 27 7.53 18.57 -9.95
C LEU A 27 7.46 19.89 -9.16
N PRO A 28 6.49 20.77 -9.48
CA PRO A 28 6.36 22.09 -8.88
C PRO A 28 5.94 22.08 -7.40
N PHE A 29 5.45 20.94 -6.90
CA PHE A 29 5.00 20.75 -5.51
C PHE A 29 5.97 19.84 -4.75
N ALA A 30 7.26 20.17 -4.78
CA ALA A 30 8.31 19.31 -4.22
C ALA A 30 7.95 18.78 -2.81
N PRO A 31 8.11 17.47 -2.58
CA PRO A 31 7.82 16.86 -1.29
C PRO A 31 8.66 17.49 -0.20
N SER A 32 8.08 17.61 1.01
CA SER A 32 8.79 18.13 2.18
C SER A 32 10.02 17.24 2.46
N PRO A 33 11.27 17.74 2.36
CA PRO A 33 12.47 16.91 2.49
C PRO A 33 12.50 16.11 3.80
N LEU A 34 12.21 16.79 4.92
CA LEU A 34 12.18 16.14 6.22
C LEU A 34 10.90 15.35 6.50
N GLY A 35 9.92 15.35 5.59
CA GLY A 35 8.66 14.63 5.73
C GLY A 35 8.03 14.82 7.10
N ASP A 36 8.08 13.77 7.90
CA ASP A 36 7.76 13.77 9.33
C ASP A 36 9.04 14.05 10.15
N VAL A 37 9.07 15.23 10.77
CA VAL A 37 10.22 15.72 11.56
C VAL A 37 10.49 14.80 12.76
N ASN A 38 9.46 14.16 13.33
CA ASN A 38 9.65 13.24 14.44
C ASN A 38 10.44 12.02 13.96
N PHE A 39 10.03 11.37 12.86
CA PHE A 39 10.79 10.24 12.32
C PHE A 39 12.23 10.59 11.98
N HIS A 40 12.47 11.80 11.45
CA HIS A 40 13.82 12.28 11.21
C HIS A 40 14.65 12.38 12.50
N GLN A 41 14.11 13.05 13.53
CA GLN A 41 14.79 13.24 14.81
C GLN A 41 15.05 11.91 15.52
N GLU A 42 14.04 11.04 15.57
CA GLU A 42 14.13 9.72 16.20
C GLU A 42 15.20 8.84 15.52
N ALA A 43 15.22 8.81 14.17
CA ALA A 43 16.24 8.09 13.40
C ALA A 43 17.65 8.68 13.58
N LYS A 44 17.75 10.01 13.62
CA LYS A 44 19.02 10.73 13.81
C LYS A 44 19.60 10.39 15.18
N THR A 45 18.82 10.54 16.25
CA THR A 45 19.25 10.21 17.61
C THR A 45 19.60 8.74 17.73
N LEU A 46 18.78 7.83 17.18
CA LEU A 46 19.10 6.40 17.19
C LEU A 46 20.44 6.09 16.51
N SER A 47 20.70 6.68 15.33
CA SER A 47 21.94 6.46 14.61
C SER A 47 23.16 7.07 15.32
N LEU A 48 23.01 8.19 16.02
CA LEU A 48 24.06 8.79 16.85
C LEU A 48 24.35 7.93 18.08
N SER A 49 23.32 7.42 18.76
CA SER A 49 23.49 6.56 19.94
C SER A 49 24.14 5.23 19.59
N LEU A 50 23.76 4.63 18.45
CA LEU A 50 24.41 3.41 17.93
C LEU A 50 25.90 3.59 17.62
N ARG A 51 26.34 4.82 17.32
CA ARG A 51 27.75 5.16 17.05
C ARG A 51 28.50 5.65 18.30
N GLY A 52 27.83 5.72 19.44
CA GLY A 52 28.39 6.28 20.68
C GLY A 52 28.54 7.80 20.67
N ALA A 53 27.88 8.50 19.74
CA ALA A 53 27.93 9.97 19.62
C ALA A 53 26.82 10.69 20.41
N SER A 54 25.82 9.97 20.92
CA SER A 54 24.79 10.46 21.84
C SER A 54 24.43 9.40 22.89
N SER A 55 23.82 9.80 24.00
CA SER A 55 23.40 8.86 25.04
C SER A 55 22.17 8.06 24.60
N TRP A 56 22.02 6.83 25.12
CA TRP A 56 20.77 6.06 24.96
C TRP A 56 19.59 6.70 25.69
N SER A 57 19.85 7.56 26.70
CA SER A 57 18.82 8.35 27.38
C SER A 57 18.18 9.42 26.50
N ASP A 58 18.86 9.83 25.43
CA ASP A 58 18.40 10.90 24.55
C ASP A 58 17.45 10.36 23.47
N LEU A 59 17.52 9.05 23.21
CA LEU A 59 16.61 8.38 22.30
C LEU A 59 15.20 8.47 22.90
N ARG A 60 14.26 8.95 22.10
CA ARG A 60 12.82 8.93 22.39
C ARG A 60 12.14 8.44 21.13
N ILE A 61 11.33 7.39 21.22
CA ILE A 61 10.51 6.92 20.10
C ILE A 61 9.06 7.13 20.50
N SER A 62 8.44 8.14 19.91
CA SER A 62 7.11 8.63 20.25
C SER A 62 6.04 8.16 19.25
N HIS A 63 6.46 7.85 18.02
CA HIS A 63 5.59 7.39 16.94
C HIS A 63 5.83 5.90 16.65
N ALA A 64 5.40 5.43 15.48
CA ALA A 64 5.68 4.06 15.04
C ALA A 64 7.21 3.82 15.04
N PRO A 65 7.72 2.70 15.60
CA PRO A 65 9.16 2.49 15.72
C PRO A 65 9.85 2.11 14.39
N GLY A 66 9.09 1.62 13.41
CA GLY A 66 9.61 1.14 12.12
C GLY A 66 10.39 2.20 11.33
N PRO A 67 9.87 3.43 11.12
CA PRO A 67 10.55 4.44 10.32
C PRO A 67 11.84 4.91 10.98
N ALA A 68 11.86 5.06 12.32
CA ALA A 68 13.07 5.41 13.05
C ALA A 68 14.19 4.37 12.82
N LEU A 69 13.88 3.08 12.92
CA LEU A 69 14.82 1.99 12.64
C LEU A 69 15.25 1.98 11.17
N TYR A 70 14.31 2.17 10.26
CA TYR A 70 14.56 2.15 8.82
C TYR A 70 15.49 3.28 8.35
N TYR A 71 15.29 4.50 8.84
CA TYR A 71 16.12 5.65 8.49
C TYR A 71 17.41 5.75 9.31
N ALA A 72 17.50 5.10 10.47
CA ALA A 72 18.76 5.01 11.20
C ALA A 72 19.85 4.30 10.36
N ILE A 73 19.49 3.32 9.51
CA ILE A 73 20.42 2.58 8.67
C ILE A 73 21.27 3.51 7.77
N PRO A 74 20.68 4.32 6.87
CA PRO A 74 21.48 5.25 6.06
C PRO A 74 22.16 6.34 6.91
N TYR A 75 21.62 6.68 8.07
CA TYR A 75 22.16 7.74 8.93
C TYR A 75 23.44 7.33 9.66
N LEU A 76 23.68 6.03 9.84
CA LEU A 76 24.97 5.54 10.36
C LEU A 76 26.16 6.00 9.50
N PHE A 77 25.94 6.23 8.21
CA PHE A 77 26.95 6.69 7.25
C PHE A 77 27.09 8.22 7.16
N VAL A 78 26.24 8.99 7.86
CA VAL A 78 26.26 10.46 7.83
C VAL A 78 27.04 11.01 9.02
N PRO A 79 28.12 11.80 8.86
CA PRO A 79 28.94 12.27 9.97
C PRO A 79 28.16 12.91 11.13
N ALA A 80 28.62 12.69 12.36
CA ALA A 80 28.06 13.37 13.52
C ALA A 80 28.21 14.90 13.35
N GLY A 81 27.15 15.66 13.67
CA GLY A 81 27.12 17.10 13.46
C GLY A 81 26.81 17.58 12.03
N ALA A 82 26.62 16.68 11.06
CA ALA A 82 26.19 17.06 9.71
C ALA A 82 24.81 17.75 9.72
N SER A 83 24.56 18.57 8.69
CA SER A 83 23.28 19.27 8.51
C SER A 83 22.13 18.30 8.21
N ASP A 84 20.89 18.70 8.52
CA ASP A 84 19.70 17.90 8.22
C ASP A 84 19.53 17.63 6.72
N HIS A 85 20.09 18.49 5.87
CA HIS A 85 20.17 18.25 4.44
C HIS A 85 21.00 17.01 4.09
N ALA A 86 22.14 16.79 4.74
CA ALA A 86 22.96 15.60 4.52
C ALA A 86 22.23 14.30 4.93
N TYR A 87 21.53 14.34 6.06
CA TYR A 87 20.65 13.25 6.50
C TYR A 87 19.52 13.02 5.50
N TRP A 88 18.87 14.07 5.01
CA TRP A 88 17.84 13.94 3.97
C TRP A 88 18.37 13.30 2.69
N VAL A 89 19.53 13.71 2.17
CA VAL A 89 20.13 13.11 0.97
C VAL A 89 20.38 11.61 1.18
N ALA A 90 20.94 11.22 2.33
CA ALA A 90 21.16 9.81 2.66
C ALA A 90 19.84 9.02 2.72
N ALA A 91 18.80 9.57 3.34
CA ALA A 91 17.46 8.97 3.37
C ALA A 91 16.83 8.85 1.97
N CYS A 92 17.00 9.87 1.11
CA CYS A 92 16.46 9.87 -0.25
C CYS A 92 17.12 8.78 -1.11
N ILE A 93 18.45 8.64 -1.03
CA ILE A 93 19.20 7.56 -1.71
C ILE A 93 18.74 6.19 -1.20
N TRP A 94 18.58 6.04 0.11
CA TRP A 94 18.09 4.80 0.72
C TRP A 94 16.67 4.44 0.26
N ASN A 95 15.76 5.42 0.26
CA ASN A 95 14.40 5.27 -0.24
C ASN A 95 14.39 4.86 -1.72
N PHE A 96 15.28 5.39 -2.57
CA PHE A 96 15.43 4.98 -3.96
C PHE A 96 15.75 3.49 -4.09
N PHE A 97 16.75 3.00 -3.34
CA PHE A 97 17.12 1.58 -3.36
C PHE A 97 15.98 0.69 -2.86
N CYS A 98 15.34 1.07 -1.76
CA CYS A 98 14.22 0.31 -1.20
C CYS A 98 12.99 0.30 -2.12
N THR A 99 12.68 1.40 -2.79
CA THR A 99 11.58 1.49 -3.75
C THR A 99 11.86 0.66 -5.00
N THR A 100 13.09 0.67 -5.48
CA THR A 100 13.55 -0.20 -6.58
C THR A 100 13.40 -1.67 -6.19
N LEU A 101 13.87 -2.04 -5.00
CA LEU A 101 13.73 -3.39 -4.46
C LEU A 101 12.26 -3.80 -4.33
N ALA A 102 11.40 -2.94 -3.77
CA ALA A 102 9.98 -3.22 -3.64
C ALA A 102 9.32 -3.43 -5.02
N THR A 103 9.65 -2.61 -6.01
CA THR A 103 9.15 -2.76 -7.39
C THR A 103 9.61 -4.09 -8.02
N LEU A 104 10.87 -4.49 -7.80
CA LEU A 104 11.37 -5.79 -8.23
C LEU A 104 10.64 -6.94 -7.53
N LEU A 105 10.36 -6.82 -6.23
CA LEU A 105 9.60 -7.83 -5.48
C LEU A 105 8.16 -7.95 -6.01
N VAL A 106 7.50 -6.82 -6.32
CA VAL A 106 6.17 -6.81 -6.98
C VAL A 106 6.22 -7.53 -8.32
N TYR A 107 7.20 -7.20 -9.16
CA TYR A 107 7.46 -7.85 -10.45
C TYR A 107 7.62 -9.36 -10.30
N PHE A 108 8.51 -9.80 -9.39
CA PHE A 108 8.77 -11.22 -9.17
C PHE A 108 7.57 -11.94 -8.59
N THR A 109 6.80 -11.30 -7.72
CA THR A 109 5.57 -11.86 -7.15
C THR A 109 4.56 -12.17 -8.25
N ALA A 110 4.21 -11.18 -9.08
CA ALA A 110 3.27 -11.39 -10.18
C ALA A 110 3.82 -12.38 -11.22
N ARG A 111 5.14 -12.37 -11.49
CA ARG A 111 5.80 -13.34 -12.36
C ARG A 111 5.69 -14.77 -11.85
N LEU A 112 5.92 -14.99 -10.56
CA LEU A 112 5.81 -16.32 -9.95
C LEU A 112 4.37 -16.86 -10.03
N LEU A 113 3.37 -15.98 -10.01
CA LEU A 113 1.97 -16.37 -9.97
C LEU A 113 1.34 -16.57 -11.36
N ALA A 114 1.72 -15.76 -12.36
CA ALA A 114 1.09 -15.79 -13.69
C ALA A 114 2.06 -15.54 -14.87
N GLY A 115 3.37 -15.68 -14.64
CA GLY A 115 4.39 -15.59 -15.68
C GLY A 115 4.87 -14.17 -15.99
N GLU A 116 5.83 -14.09 -16.91
CA GLU A 116 6.59 -12.87 -17.24
C GLU A 116 5.71 -11.65 -17.56
N ARG A 117 4.62 -11.85 -18.32
CA ARG A 117 3.68 -10.79 -18.69
C ARG A 117 3.05 -10.13 -17.47
N ALA A 118 2.60 -10.92 -16.49
CA ALA A 118 2.02 -10.40 -15.26
C ALA A 118 3.05 -9.61 -14.43
N GLY A 119 4.29 -10.10 -14.37
CA GLY A 119 5.39 -9.38 -13.74
C GLY A 119 5.55 -7.97 -14.32
N ARG A 120 5.65 -7.87 -15.65
CA ARG A 120 5.84 -6.59 -16.36
C ARG A 120 4.69 -5.63 -16.12
N ILE A 121 3.45 -6.10 -16.24
CA ILE A 121 2.26 -5.28 -16.00
C ILE A 121 2.27 -4.75 -14.57
N ALA A 122 2.54 -5.60 -13.57
CA ALA A 122 2.55 -5.18 -12.17
C ALA A 122 3.62 -4.10 -11.91
N ALA A 123 4.82 -4.26 -12.48
CA ALA A 123 5.90 -3.27 -12.36
C ALA A 123 5.54 -1.93 -13.03
N ILE A 124 4.95 -1.98 -14.23
CA ILE A 124 4.49 -0.77 -14.94
C ILE A 124 3.44 -0.06 -14.11
N LEU A 125 2.44 -0.76 -13.58
CA LEU A 125 1.39 -0.18 -12.74
C LEU A 125 1.94 0.53 -11.49
N VAL A 126 3.00 -0.01 -10.88
CA VAL A 126 3.68 0.65 -9.76
C VAL A 126 4.39 1.93 -10.22
N LEU A 127 5.13 1.87 -11.33
CA LEU A 127 5.99 2.97 -11.80
C LEU A 127 5.22 4.13 -12.43
N ILE A 128 4.06 3.88 -13.03
CA ILE A 128 3.21 4.95 -13.56
C ILE A 128 2.53 5.76 -12.46
N ALA A 129 2.46 5.26 -11.22
CA ALA A 129 1.79 5.93 -10.11
C ALA A 129 2.76 6.92 -9.41
N PRO A 130 2.68 8.23 -9.70
CA PRO A 130 3.70 9.20 -9.27
C PRO A 130 3.78 9.34 -7.74
N PHE A 131 2.68 9.08 -7.01
CA PHE A 131 2.68 9.23 -5.56
C PHE A 131 3.53 8.21 -4.80
N GLY A 132 3.70 7.00 -5.34
CA GLY A 132 4.59 6.03 -4.71
C GLY A 132 6.01 6.58 -4.61
N ILE A 133 6.47 7.20 -5.69
CA ILE A 133 7.78 7.83 -5.77
C ILE A 133 7.83 9.18 -5.04
N TYR A 134 6.77 9.98 -5.13
CA TYR A 134 6.64 11.26 -4.42
C TYR A 134 6.87 11.12 -2.91
N TYR A 135 6.23 10.14 -2.26
CA TYR A 135 6.40 9.94 -0.82
C TYR A 135 7.77 9.30 -0.47
N SER A 136 8.53 8.83 -1.45
CA SER A 136 9.89 8.34 -1.27
C SER A 136 10.97 9.42 -1.27
N PHE A 137 10.62 10.68 -1.54
CA PHE A 137 11.56 11.80 -1.36
C PHE A 137 11.61 12.33 0.07
N GLY A 138 10.56 12.10 0.86
CA GLY A 138 10.48 12.52 2.25
C GLY A 138 10.94 11.43 3.21
N ILE A 139 11.27 11.84 4.43
CA ILE A 139 11.44 10.93 5.58
C ILE A 139 10.04 10.62 6.11
N ALA A 140 9.49 9.47 5.74
CA ALA A 140 8.10 9.14 6.01
C ALA A 140 7.88 7.61 6.13
N ALA A 141 6.79 7.21 6.78
CA ALA A 141 6.48 5.79 7.00
C ALA A 141 6.02 5.06 5.73
N GLU A 142 5.64 5.80 4.69
CA GLU A 142 5.10 5.33 3.42
C GLU A 142 6.04 4.35 2.70
N THR A 143 7.29 4.74 2.46
CA THR A 143 8.27 3.94 1.73
C THR A 143 8.62 2.62 2.43
N PRO A 144 8.99 2.61 3.72
CA PRO A 144 9.30 1.35 4.40
C PRO A 144 8.07 0.45 4.56
N ALA A 145 6.87 1.01 4.73
CA ALA A 145 5.63 0.22 4.74
C ALA A 145 5.32 -0.39 3.36
N PHE A 146 5.53 0.35 2.27
CA PHE A 146 5.42 -0.16 0.90
C PHE A 146 6.38 -1.33 0.66
N LEU A 147 7.63 -1.21 1.12
CA LEU A 147 8.61 -2.30 1.08
C LEU A 147 8.15 -3.51 1.91
N GLY A 148 7.63 -3.30 3.12
CA GLY A 148 7.08 -4.36 3.98
C GLY A 148 5.95 -5.14 3.29
N ALA A 149 5.01 -4.43 2.66
CA ALA A 149 3.94 -5.05 1.90
C ALA A 149 4.46 -5.85 0.67
N ALA A 150 5.46 -5.33 -0.04
CA ALA A 150 6.08 -6.03 -1.16
C ALA A 150 6.83 -7.31 -0.72
N ILE A 151 7.58 -7.25 0.39
CA ILE A 151 8.25 -8.42 0.99
C ILE A 151 7.21 -9.45 1.45
N PHE A 152 6.11 -9.00 2.06
CA PHE A 152 5.03 -9.87 2.53
C PHE A 152 4.40 -10.65 1.38
N ALA A 153 4.01 -9.97 0.30
CA ALA A 153 3.43 -10.60 -0.89
C ALA A 153 4.41 -11.52 -1.61
N TYR A 154 5.67 -11.12 -1.73
CA TYR A 154 6.71 -11.94 -2.34
C TYR A 154 6.99 -13.20 -1.53
N GLY A 155 7.11 -13.07 -0.20
CA GLY A 155 7.25 -14.18 0.72
C GLY A 155 6.11 -15.17 0.58
N TRP A 156 4.88 -14.68 0.45
CA TRP A 156 3.70 -15.51 0.26
C TRP A 156 3.72 -16.26 -1.09
N ALA A 157 4.02 -15.56 -2.19
CA ALA A 157 4.15 -16.23 -3.49
C ALA A 157 5.28 -17.27 -3.47
N ARG A 158 6.38 -16.97 -2.77
CA ARG A 158 7.49 -17.91 -2.58
C ARG A 158 7.09 -19.08 -1.69
N TYR A 159 6.24 -18.90 -0.68
CA TYR A 159 5.77 -19.97 0.21
C TYR A 159 5.11 -21.12 -0.56
N ARG A 160 4.43 -20.80 -1.67
CA ARG A 160 3.78 -21.78 -2.56
C ARG A 160 4.77 -22.71 -3.28
N THR A 161 6.03 -22.30 -3.40
CA THR A 161 7.10 -23.10 -4.03
C THR A 161 8.15 -23.59 -3.02
N HIS A 162 8.54 -22.75 -2.06
CA HIS A 162 9.50 -23.04 -1.00
C HIS A 162 8.97 -22.57 0.36
N ARG A 163 8.39 -23.51 1.11
CA ARG A 163 7.60 -23.20 2.32
C ARG A 163 8.37 -22.52 3.44
N ALA A 164 9.59 -22.96 3.76
CA ALA A 164 10.34 -22.40 4.89
C ALA A 164 10.76 -20.95 4.63
N ALA A 165 11.50 -20.72 3.53
CA ALA A 165 11.96 -19.40 3.13
C ALA A 165 10.80 -18.43 2.88
N GLY A 166 9.74 -18.88 2.19
CA GLY A 166 8.56 -18.05 1.95
C GLY A 166 7.81 -17.66 3.23
N ALA A 167 7.71 -18.57 4.20
CA ALA A 167 7.07 -18.25 5.48
C ALA A 167 7.86 -17.20 6.26
N PHE A 168 9.19 -17.36 6.32
CA PHE A 168 10.08 -16.39 6.98
C PHE A 168 9.93 -15.00 6.36
N LEU A 169 10.04 -14.90 5.03
CA LEU A 169 9.89 -13.63 4.31
C LEU A 169 8.50 -13.01 4.51
N SER A 170 7.44 -13.82 4.49
CA SER A 170 6.08 -13.32 4.74
C SER A 170 5.94 -12.72 6.14
N CYS A 171 6.43 -13.44 7.17
CA CYS A 171 6.38 -12.94 8.54
C CYS A 171 7.20 -11.66 8.71
N ALA A 172 8.42 -11.63 8.15
CA ALA A 172 9.28 -10.44 8.19
C ALA A 172 8.63 -9.24 7.48
N GLY A 173 8.02 -9.45 6.32
CA GLY A 173 7.31 -8.41 5.59
C GLY A 173 6.10 -7.85 6.35
N LEU A 174 5.30 -8.72 6.98
CA LEU A 174 4.15 -8.28 7.77
C LEU A 174 4.57 -7.55 9.05
N ILE A 175 5.61 -8.03 9.75
CA ILE A 175 6.19 -7.33 10.91
C ILE A 175 6.68 -5.95 10.48
N LEU A 176 7.45 -5.87 9.38
CA LEU A 176 7.96 -4.60 8.87
C LEU A 176 6.80 -3.66 8.52
N LEU A 177 5.75 -4.16 7.86
CA LEU A 177 4.56 -3.37 7.54
C LEU A 177 3.91 -2.81 8.81
N VAL A 178 3.63 -3.65 9.82
CA VAL A 178 2.97 -3.24 11.07
C VAL A 178 3.83 -2.29 11.91
N LEU A 179 5.14 -2.51 11.99
CA LEU A 179 6.03 -1.61 12.73
C LEU A 179 6.15 -0.22 12.06
N ASN A 180 5.98 -0.13 10.75
CA ASN A 180 5.93 1.15 10.04
C ASN A 180 4.54 1.78 10.04
N ARG A 181 3.49 0.96 10.07
CA ARG A 181 2.09 1.37 10.02
C ARG A 181 1.27 0.54 11.01
N PRO A 182 1.25 0.92 12.31
CA PRO A 182 0.53 0.14 13.33
C PRO A 182 -0.96 -0.04 13.04
N ASN A 183 -1.56 0.88 12.28
CA ASN A 183 -2.91 0.77 11.72
C ASN A 183 -3.13 -0.42 10.76
N THR A 184 -2.08 -1.14 10.35
CA THR A 184 -2.20 -2.43 9.64
C THR A 184 -2.26 -3.64 10.57
N LEU A 185 -2.22 -3.45 11.90
CA LEU A 185 -2.39 -4.55 12.86
C LEU A 185 -3.65 -5.40 12.63
N PRO A 186 -4.80 -4.87 12.14
CA PRO A 186 -5.96 -5.69 11.79
C PRO A 186 -5.65 -6.79 10.76
N VAL A 187 -4.59 -6.70 9.97
CA VAL A 187 -4.13 -7.80 9.09
C VAL A 187 -3.76 -9.05 9.89
N ALA A 188 -3.10 -8.89 11.04
CA ALA A 188 -2.75 -10.01 11.92
C ALA A 188 -4.00 -10.65 12.53
N ALA A 189 -4.99 -9.83 12.94
CA ALA A 189 -6.27 -10.33 13.44
C ALA A 189 -7.04 -11.09 12.34
N LEU A 190 -7.08 -10.56 11.12
CA LEU A 190 -7.70 -11.21 9.98
C LEU A 190 -6.98 -12.52 9.62
N ALA A 191 -5.65 -12.57 9.75
CA ALA A 191 -4.86 -13.79 9.55
C ALA A 191 -5.23 -14.89 10.57
N VAL A 192 -5.58 -14.54 11.82
CA VAL A 192 -6.14 -15.51 12.79
C VAL A 192 -7.48 -16.07 12.30
N LEU A 193 -8.37 -15.21 11.80
CA LEU A 193 -9.66 -15.65 11.26
C LEU A 193 -9.48 -16.59 10.05
N ILE A 194 -8.58 -16.23 9.13
CA ILE A 194 -8.23 -17.05 7.97
C ILE A 194 -7.63 -18.40 8.40
N ALA A 195 -6.78 -18.39 9.43
CA ALA A 195 -6.23 -19.61 10.00
C ALA A 195 -7.32 -20.52 10.57
N ALA A 196 -8.26 -19.96 11.34
CA ALA A 196 -9.38 -20.69 11.92
C ALA A 196 -10.29 -21.29 10.83
N ILE A 197 -10.67 -20.51 9.83
CA ILE A 197 -11.50 -20.96 8.69
C ILE A 197 -10.78 -22.05 7.90
N GLY A 198 -9.49 -21.88 7.63
CA GLY A 198 -8.73 -22.81 6.81
C GLY A 198 -8.29 -24.08 7.55
N TRP A 199 -8.33 -24.11 8.88
CA TRP A 199 -7.97 -25.28 9.69
C TRP A 199 -8.86 -26.49 9.41
N THR A 200 -10.16 -26.26 9.24
CA THR A 200 -11.16 -27.30 8.96
C THR A 200 -11.37 -27.56 7.46
N SER A 201 -10.65 -26.83 6.59
CA SER A 201 -10.85 -26.93 5.14
C SER A 201 -10.37 -28.27 4.58
N LYS A 202 -11.17 -28.86 3.68
CA LYS A 202 -10.78 -30.05 2.90
C LYS A 202 -9.70 -29.74 1.85
N SER A 203 -9.57 -28.48 1.43
CA SER A 203 -8.58 -28.05 0.44
C SER A 203 -7.15 -28.06 1.01
N SER A 204 -6.25 -28.78 0.35
CA SER A 204 -4.82 -28.80 0.72
C SER A 204 -4.15 -27.44 0.60
N ILE A 205 -4.58 -26.64 -0.38
CA ILE A 205 -4.12 -25.26 -0.59
C ILE A 205 -4.55 -24.40 0.60
N MET A 206 -5.83 -24.45 0.97
CA MET A 206 -6.35 -23.65 2.09
C MET A 206 -5.70 -24.02 3.42
N ARG A 207 -5.41 -25.31 3.67
CA ARG A 207 -4.65 -25.76 4.84
C ARG A 207 -3.18 -25.29 4.86
N ALA A 208 -2.59 -25.04 3.69
CA ALA A 208 -1.26 -24.44 3.63
C ALA A 208 -1.33 -22.94 3.94
N GLU A 209 -2.30 -22.24 3.37
CA GLU A 209 -2.55 -20.82 3.62
C GLU A 209 -2.90 -20.55 5.09
N SER A 210 -3.70 -21.40 5.74
CA SER A 210 -4.04 -21.26 7.16
C SER A 210 -2.83 -21.36 8.09
N ARG A 211 -1.90 -22.28 7.81
CA ARG A 211 -0.65 -22.42 8.56
C ARG A 211 0.26 -21.21 8.38
N LEU A 212 0.32 -20.64 7.18
CA LEU A 212 1.05 -19.41 6.94
C LEU A 212 0.40 -18.24 7.68
N ALA A 213 -0.92 -18.09 7.58
CA ALA A 213 -1.67 -17.04 8.24
C ALA A 213 -1.47 -17.07 9.77
N LEU A 214 -1.56 -18.26 10.38
CA LEU A 214 -1.30 -18.42 11.82
C LEU A 214 0.12 -18.01 12.20
N ARG A 215 1.14 -18.42 11.44
CA ARG A 215 2.53 -18.01 11.68
C ARG A 215 2.67 -16.49 11.59
N CYS A 216 2.18 -15.89 10.51
CA CYS A 216 2.21 -14.45 10.31
C CYS A 216 1.53 -13.71 11.48
N ALA A 217 0.36 -14.17 11.94
CA ALA A 217 -0.33 -13.59 13.10
C ALA A 217 0.51 -13.70 14.38
N LEU A 218 0.96 -14.91 14.74
CA LEU A 218 1.71 -15.16 15.98
C LEU A 218 3.02 -14.35 16.02
N PHE A 219 3.82 -14.40 14.96
CA PHE A 219 5.08 -13.65 14.90
C PHE A 219 4.85 -12.14 14.91
N THR A 220 3.78 -11.64 14.27
CA THR A 220 3.48 -10.21 14.27
C THR A 220 3.00 -9.73 15.64
N PHE A 221 2.10 -10.46 16.29
CA PHE A 221 1.68 -10.13 17.66
C PHE A 221 2.86 -10.18 18.63
N ALA A 222 3.71 -11.21 18.55
CA ALA A 222 4.92 -11.30 19.37
C ALA A 222 5.85 -10.11 19.14
N ALA A 223 6.11 -9.72 17.88
CA ALA A 223 6.94 -8.57 17.55
C ALA A 223 6.37 -7.25 18.10
N VAL A 224 5.05 -7.05 18.00
CA VAL A 224 4.37 -5.86 18.53
C VAL A 224 4.44 -5.82 20.06
N ILE A 225 4.23 -6.96 20.74
CA ILE A 225 4.35 -7.06 22.20
C ILE A 225 5.77 -6.74 22.64
N VAL A 226 6.78 -7.34 21.99
CA VAL A 226 8.19 -7.08 22.29
C VAL A 226 8.54 -5.62 22.06
N ALA A 227 8.16 -5.04 20.92
CA ALA A 227 8.41 -3.64 20.63
C ALA A 227 7.75 -2.71 21.67
N SER A 228 6.49 -3.00 22.03
CA SER A 228 5.76 -2.21 23.04
C SER A 228 6.39 -2.33 24.43
N ALA A 229 6.82 -3.53 24.82
CA ALA A 229 7.51 -3.76 26.09
C ALA A 229 8.86 -3.02 26.14
N LEU A 230 9.65 -3.08 25.06
CA LEU A 230 10.92 -2.35 24.97
C LEU A 230 10.73 -0.84 25.08
N LEU A 231 9.71 -0.29 24.39
CA LEU A 231 9.37 1.14 24.47
C LEU A 231 8.90 1.54 25.87
N ALA A 232 8.17 0.65 26.57
CA ALA A 232 7.70 0.88 27.93
C ALA A 232 8.83 0.85 28.98
N LEU A 233 9.94 0.14 28.71
CA LEU A 233 11.10 0.06 29.60
C LEU A 233 12.06 1.25 29.43
N GLN A 234 11.87 2.10 28.42
CA GLN A 234 12.75 3.22 28.14
C GLN A 234 12.52 4.39 29.13
N LYS A 235 13.49 4.64 30.02
CA LYS A 235 13.48 5.77 30.95
C LYS A 235 13.37 7.09 30.17
N GLY A 236 12.48 7.99 30.61
CA GLY A 236 12.22 9.27 29.93
C GLY A 236 11.02 9.27 28.98
N ASN A 237 10.38 8.12 28.74
CA ASN A 237 9.05 8.03 28.10
C ASN A 237 7.89 8.13 29.11
N GLU A 238 8.18 8.30 30.41
CA GLU A 238 7.17 8.51 31.45
C GLU A 238 6.45 9.85 31.20
N GLY A 239 5.15 9.79 30.87
CA GLY A 239 4.35 10.96 30.48
C GLY A 239 4.23 11.18 28.95
N LEU A 240 5.16 10.66 28.16
CA LEU A 240 5.13 10.65 26.69
C LEU A 240 4.43 9.39 26.16
N ARG A 241 3.24 9.05 26.67
CA ARG A 241 2.37 8.01 26.09
C ARG A 241 1.73 8.51 24.77
N VAL A 242 2.57 9.04 23.89
CA VAL A 242 2.22 9.76 22.65
C VAL A 242 1.34 8.89 21.76
N GLN A 243 1.56 7.58 21.66
CA GLN A 243 0.70 6.75 20.80
C GLN A 243 -0.76 6.61 21.29
N THR A 244 -1.01 6.48 22.61
CA THR A 244 -2.37 6.41 23.14
C THR A 244 -3.07 7.77 23.18
N THR A 245 -2.30 8.86 23.25
CA THR A 245 -2.84 10.21 23.10
C THR A 245 -3.13 10.50 21.62
N ASN A 246 -2.24 10.08 20.72
CA ASN A 246 -2.38 10.27 19.27
C ASN A 246 -3.62 9.58 18.70
N ILE A 247 -4.04 8.41 19.23
CA ILE A 247 -5.23 7.77 18.67
C ILE A 247 -6.50 8.58 18.93
N TYR A 248 -6.63 9.20 20.10
CA TYR A 248 -7.79 10.04 20.42
C TYR A 248 -7.72 11.39 19.73
N ASP A 249 -6.53 11.98 19.57
CA ASP A 249 -6.33 13.21 18.78
C ASP A 249 -6.70 13.00 17.30
N ILE A 250 -6.29 11.86 16.71
CA ILE A 250 -6.66 11.50 15.34
C ILE A 250 -8.16 11.17 15.24
N LEU A 251 -8.77 10.53 16.25
CA LEU A 251 -10.21 10.27 16.26
C LEU A 251 -11.03 11.56 16.43
N LEU A 252 -10.54 12.52 17.22
CA LEU A 252 -11.13 13.84 17.38
C LEU A 252 -11.08 14.59 16.04
N GLN A 253 -9.90 14.68 15.43
CA GLN A 253 -9.75 15.26 14.07
C GLN A 253 -10.64 14.53 13.05
N GLY A 254 -10.67 13.21 13.15
CA GLY A 254 -11.56 12.33 12.42
C GLY A 254 -13.02 12.73 12.55
N SER A 255 -13.51 13.01 13.76
CA SER A 255 -14.92 13.34 14.01
C SER A 255 -15.40 14.61 13.30
N TYR A 256 -14.48 15.47 12.88
CA TYR A 256 -14.75 16.66 12.07
C TYR A 256 -14.46 16.48 10.58
N GLN A 257 -13.58 15.55 10.18
CA GLN A 257 -13.23 15.40 8.76
C GLN A 257 -14.44 14.98 7.90
N PHE A 258 -14.84 15.84 6.95
CA PHE A 258 -16.02 15.67 6.09
C PHE A 258 -17.34 15.67 6.87
N ARG A 259 -17.35 16.29 8.06
CA ARG A 259 -18.54 16.37 8.90
C ARG A 259 -19.51 17.37 8.31
N THR A 260 -19.07 18.61 8.07
CA THR A 260 -19.89 19.67 7.48
C THR A 260 -19.50 19.94 6.02
N GLU A 261 -18.26 19.65 5.64
CA GLU A 261 -17.71 19.97 4.32
C GLU A 261 -17.37 18.68 3.55
N PRO A 262 -18.38 17.96 3.00
CA PRO A 262 -18.11 16.79 2.18
C PRO A 262 -17.33 17.23 0.94
N TRP A 263 -16.24 16.52 0.62
CA TRP A 263 -15.40 16.82 -0.53
C TRP A 263 -14.71 18.19 -0.51
N ASP A 264 -14.15 18.58 0.63
CA ASP A 264 -13.29 19.76 0.66
C ASP A 264 -12.04 19.59 -0.23
N TRP A 265 -12.03 20.35 -1.34
CA TRP A 265 -10.97 20.42 -2.35
C TRP A 265 -10.28 21.78 -2.36
N ARG A 266 -10.49 22.61 -1.34
CA ARG A 266 -9.85 23.93 -1.26
C ARG A 266 -8.34 23.78 -1.20
N ASN A 267 -7.67 24.81 -1.68
CA ASN A 267 -6.24 24.95 -1.46
C ASN A 267 -5.98 25.12 0.04
N TRP A 268 -5.04 24.34 0.57
CA TRP A 268 -4.65 24.42 1.97
C TRP A 268 -3.16 24.69 2.08
N GLY A 269 -2.80 25.66 2.93
CA GLY A 269 -1.41 25.82 3.36
C GLY A 269 -1.01 24.70 4.32
N LYS A 270 0.30 24.56 4.59
CA LYS A 270 0.80 23.62 5.60
C LYS A 270 0.37 23.97 7.03
N ASN A 271 0.12 25.26 7.30
CA ASN A 271 -0.11 25.79 8.65
C ASN A 271 -1.52 26.35 8.87
N THR A 272 -2.29 26.59 7.81
CA THR A 272 -3.63 27.17 7.89
C THR A 272 -4.55 26.54 6.84
N ARG A 273 -5.73 26.08 7.28
CA ARG A 273 -6.84 25.70 6.41
C ARG A 273 -7.87 26.82 6.42
N GLU A 274 -7.48 27.96 5.84
CA GLU A 274 -8.33 29.14 5.82
C GLU A 274 -9.67 28.83 5.15
N GLY A 275 -10.75 29.23 5.82
CA GLY A 275 -12.13 28.99 5.37
C GLY A 275 -12.72 27.62 5.66
N SER A 276 -11.96 26.63 6.19
CA SER A 276 -12.54 25.32 6.53
C SER A 276 -13.28 25.33 7.86
N LEU A 277 -14.60 25.14 7.78
CA LEU A 277 -15.48 24.98 8.94
C LEU A 277 -15.10 23.74 9.74
N ASP A 278 -14.86 22.60 9.08
CA ASP A 278 -14.48 21.36 9.77
C ASP A 278 -13.16 21.52 10.55
N TYR A 279 -12.18 22.25 10.00
CA TYR A 279 -10.92 22.52 10.69
C TYR A 279 -11.08 23.52 11.84
N GLN A 280 -11.89 24.57 11.65
CA GLN A 280 -12.16 25.57 12.69
C GLN A 280 -12.91 24.95 13.88
N ASP A 281 -13.96 24.18 13.61
CA ASP A 281 -14.75 23.50 14.64
C ASP A 281 -13.89 22.49 15.42
N TRP A 282 -13.04 21.73 14.72
CA TRP A 282 -12.06 20.86 15.36
C TRP A 282 -11.11 21.64 16.29
N SER A 283 -10.54 22.74 15.82
CA SER A 283 -9.61 23.56 16.61
C SER A 283 -10.28 24.14 17.86
N VAL A 284 -11.48 24.70 17.70
CA VAL A 284 -12.28 25.25 18.81
C VAL A 284 -12.63 24.16 19.82
N GLN A 285 -13.04 22.98 19.36
CA GLN A 285 -13.36 21.87 20.24
C GLN A 285 -12.12 21.38 20.99
N ARG A 286 -10.97 21.29 20.32
CA ARG A 286 -9.70 20.90 20.95
C ARG A 286 -9.30 21.88 22.06
N ASP A 287 -9.40 23.18 21.81
CA ASP A 287 -9.09 24.22 22.79
C ASP A 287 -10.06 24.17 23.99
N ARG A 288 -11.35 23.88 23.73
CA ARG A 288 -12.35 23.67 24.78
C ARG A 288 -12.01 22.46 25.67
N LEU A 289 -11.67 21.32 25.06
CA LEU A 289 -11.29 20.11 25.81
C LEU A 289 -10.00 20.32 26.61
N LEU A 290 -9.07 21.11 26.06
CA LEU A 290 -7.83 21.47 26.76
C LEU A 290 -8.13 22.32 27.98
N LYS A 291 -9.00 23.31 27.84
CA LYS A 291 -9.46 24.13 28.96
C LYS A 291 -10.18 23.29 30.02
N GLU A 292 -11.06 22.37 29.62
CA GLU A 292 -11.75 21.46 30.53
C GLU A 292 -10.77 20.56 31.30
N SER A 293 -9.73 20.06 30.63
CA SER A 293 -8.65 19.31 31.27
C SER A 293 -7.91 20.13 32.32
N LEU A 294 -7.61 21.40 32.02
CA LEU A 294 -6.94 22.31 32.94
C LEU A 294 -7.83 22.68 34.14
N ASP A 295 -9.11 22.95 33.91
CA ASP A 295 -10.06 23.36 34.94
C ASP A 295 -10.43 22.21 35.90
N SER A 296 -10.54 20.98 35.36
CA SER A 296 -10.94 19.79 36.14
C SER A 296 -9.76 19.01 36.76
N GLY A 297 -8.53 19.23 36.28
CA GLY A 297 -7.37 18.41 36.62
C GLY A 297 -7.39 17.00 36.03
N ILE A 298 -8.40 16.64 35.22
CA ILE A 298 -8.47 15.37 34.51
C ILE A 298 -7.49 15.42 33.32
N HIS A 299 -6.76 14.33 33.09
CA HIS A 299 -5.79 14.26 32.00
C HIS A 299 -6.48 14.45 30.62
N PHE A 300 -5.93 15.31 29.77
CA PHE A 300 -6.53 15.70 28.47
C PHE A 300 -6.99 14.51 27.62
N ARG A 301 -6.18 13.46 27.53
CA ARG A 301 -6.53 12.19 26.85
C ARG A 301 -7.87 11.62 27.28
N ASP A 302 -8.17 11.64 28.58
CA ASP A 302 -9.37 11.01 29.11
C ASP A 302 -10.61 11.88 28.85
N VAL A 303 -10.45 13.21 28.88
CA VAL A 303 -11.46 14.19 28.44
C VAL A 303 -11.77 14.03 26.95
N GLU A 304 -10.72 13.96 26.12
CA GLU A 304 -10.83 13.76 24.66
C GLU A 304 -11.49 12.43 24.31
N ARG A 305 -11.08 11.34 24.98
CA ARG A 305 -11.71 10.02 24.83
C ARG A 305 -13.20 10.07 25.15
N ALA A 306 -13.57 10.68 26.28
CA ALA A 306 -14.96 10.77 26.71
C ALA A 306 -15.79 11.50 25.66
N TRP A 307 -15.28 12.63 25.15
CA TRP A 307 -15.94 13.41 24.12
C TRP A 307 -16.10 12.62 22.81
N VAL A 308 -15.06 11.94 22.32
CA VAL A 308 -15.14 11.15 21.08
C VAL A 308 -16.17 10.04 21.19
N VAL A 309 -16.21 9.34 22.33
CA VAL A 309 -17.20 8.28 22.56
C VAL A 309 -18.61 8.86 22.57
N ASP A 310 -18.83 9.97 23.27
CA ASP A 310 -20.11 10.66 23.31
C ASP A 310 -20.56 11.14 21.92
N ASP A 311 -19.66 11.72 21.12
CA ASP A 311 -19.97 12.22 19.78
C ASP A 311 -20.40 11.09 18.83
N VAL A 312 -19.73 9.93 18.90
CA VAL A 312 -20.11 8.75 18.10
C VAL A 312 -21.49 8.22 18.49
N LEU A 313 -21.80 8.19 19.78
CA LEU A 313 -23.08 7.70 20.29
C LEU A 313 -24.23 8.67 20.02
N THR A 314 -23.96 9.98 20.09
CA THR A 314 -24.96 11.04 19.91
C THR A 314 -25.22 11.33 18.42
N HIS A 315 -24.20 11.19 17.56
CA HIS A 315 -24.29 11.53 16.14
C HIS A 315 -23.96 10.38 15.17
N PRO A 316 -24.54 9.17 15.33
CA PRO A 316 -24.13 7.99 14.56
C PRO A 316 -24.34 8.14 13.04
N LEU A 317 -25.38 8.87 12.62
CA LEU A 317 -25.64 9.12 11.20
C LEU A 317 -24.64 10.09 10.57
N LEU A 318 -24.11 11.07 11.33
CA LEU A 318 -23.06 11.97 10.85
C LEU A 318 -21.75 11.19 10.65
N HIS A 319 -21.41 10.31 11.59
CA HIS A 319 -20.25 9.42 11.46
C HIS A 319 -20.39 8.45 10.28
N LEU A 320 -21.58 7.89 10.05
CA LEU A 320 -21.83 7.04 8.89
C LEU A 320 -21.67 7.82 7.57
N ARG A 321 -22.23 9.03 7.49
CA ARG A 321 -22.06 9.91 6.32
C ARG A 321 -20.59 10.25 6.07
N ALA A 322 -19.88 10.69 7.10
CA ALA A 322 -18.47 11.03 7.00
C ALA A 322 -17.64 9.82 6.59
N THR A 323 -17.91 8.64 7.15
CA THR A 323 -17.31 7.35 6.75
C THR A 323 -17.53 7.07 5.27
N ALA A 324 -18.75 7.24 4.75
CA ALA A 324 -19.04 7.04 3.33
C ALA A 324 -18.26 8.01 2.43
N VAL A 325 -18.13 9.27 2.83
CA VAL A 325 -17.31 10.25 2.09
C VAL A 325 -15.83 9.86 2.14
N ARG A 326 -15.32 9.38 3.28
CA ARG A 326 -13.93 8.90 3.43
C ARG A 326 -13.63 7.69 2.55
N VAL A 327 -14.55 6.71 2.50
CA VAL A 327 -14.45 5.54 1.61
C VAL A 327 -14.22 5.98 0.16
N LEU A 328 -14.90 7.03 -0.30
CA LEU A 328 -14.71 7.56 -1.64
C LEU A 328 -13.44 8.40 -1.76
N SER A 329 -13.21 9.34 -0.84
CA SER A 329 -12.11 10.31 -0.92
C SER A 329 -10.74 9.67 -0.82
N GLN A 330 -10.57 8.57 -0.09
CA GLN A 330 -9.28 7.86 -0.02
C GLN A 330 -8.80 7.28 -1.36
N ASN A 331 -9.73 7.04 -2.29
CA ASN A 331 -9.41 6.54 -3.62
C ASN A 331 -9.11 7.66 -4.62
N VAL A 332 -9.31 8.91 -4.21
CA VAL A 332 -9.15 10.09 -5.04
C VAL A 332 -7.96 10.90 -4.53
N ALA A 333 -6.95 11.05 -5.38
CA ALA A 333 -5.80 11.86 -5.03
C ALA A 333 -6.06 13.34 -5.30
N THR A 334 -5.75 14.16 -4.29
CA THR A 334 -5.95 15.60 -4.28
C THR A 334 -4.61 16.29 -3.95
N VAL A 335 -4.16 17.19 -4.82
CA VAL A 335 -3.00 18.05 -4.59
C VAL A 335 -3.50 19.44 -4.19
N ASN A 336 -3.60 19.66 -2.89
CA ASN A 336 -4.16 20.89 -2.32
C ASN A 336 -3.08 21.92 -1.96
N SER A 337 -1.80 21.61 -2.14
CA SER A 337 -0.67 22.46 -1.74
C SER A 337 -0.33 23.59 -2.72
N VAL A 338 -0.93 23.60 -3.92
CA VAL A 338 -0.68 24.61 -4.97
C VAL A 338 -2.01 25.14 -5.46
N HIS A 339 -2.10 26.46 -5.65
CA HIS A 339 -3.32 27.10 -6.15
C HIS A 339 -3.54 26.71 -7.62
N PRO A 340 -4.79 26.45 -8.07
CA PRO A 340 -5.04 26.05 -9.45
C PRO A 340 -4.47 27.02 -10.50
N ASP A 341 -4.53 28.33 -10.21
CA ASP A 341 -4.07 29.37 -11.14
C ASP A 341 -2.55 29.51 -11.19
N SER A 342 -1.83 29.11 -10.13
CA SER A 342 -0.37 29.14 -10.08
C SER A 342 0.27 27.79 -10.42
N PHE A 343 -0.54 26.76 -10.68
CA PHE A 343 -0.04 25.44 -11.05
C PHE A 343 0.71 25.48 -12.38
N GLY A 344 1.92 24.92 -12.41
CA GLY A 344 2.73 24.87 -13.63
C GLY A 344 3.59 23.61 -13.71
N MET A 345 3.58 22.95 -14.87
CA MET A 345 4.42 21.78 -15.16
C MET A 345 5.21 22.08 -16.45
N GLY A 346 6.48 22.42 -16.31
CA GLY A 346 7.31 22.91 -17.42
C GLY A 346 6.72 24.19 -18.02
N SER A 347 6.51 24.21 -19.34
CA SER A 347 5.93 25.35 -20.05
C SER A 347 4.40 25.44 -19.93
N PHE A 348 3.72 24.42 -19.41
CA PHE A 348 2.27 24.40 -19.24
C PHE A 348 1.86 24.99 -17.90
N ARG A 349 0.96 25.97 -17.87
CA ARG A 349 0.51 26.65 -16.64
C ARG A 349 -0.99 26.88 -16.61
N GLY A 350 -1.52 27.08 -15.40
CA GLY A 350 -2.88 27.52 -15.13
C GLY A 350 -3.86 26.39 -14.81
N ARG A 351 -5.10 26.79 -14.55
CA ARG A 351 -6.17 25.96 -13.97
C ARG A 351 -6.52 24.70 -14.78
N TRP A 352 -6.48 24.78 -16.11
CA TRP A 352 -6.75 23.61 -16.96
C TRP A 352 -5.66 22.54 -16.84
N VAL A 353 -4.40 22.96 -16.68
CA VAL A 353 -3.28 22.04 -16.45
C VAL A 353 -3.42 21.38 -15.08
N PHE A 354 -3.83 22.13 -14.05
CA PHE A 354 -4.15 21.59 -12.73
C PHE A 354 -5.23 20.50 -12.78
N PHE A 355 -6.36 20.75 -13.46
CA PHE A 355 -7.43 19.76 -13.56
C PHE A 355 -7.06 18.57 -14.44
N GLY A 356 -6.39 18.80 -15.57
CA GLY A 356 -5.89 17.73 -16.44
C GLY A 356 -4.91 16.82 -15.69
N PHE A 357 -4.01 17.41 -14.88
CA PHE A 357 -3.12 16.67 -14.00
C PHE A 357 -3.89 15.81 -13.00
N HIS A 358 -4.89 16.37 -12.31
CA HIS A 358 -5.71 15.60 -11.37
C HIS A 358 -6.51 14.48 -12.05
N ALA A 359 -7.07 14.72 -13.23
CA ALA A 359 -7.79 13.70 -13.99
C ALA A 359 -6.87 12.54 -14.35
N LEU A 360 -5.68 12.82 -14.89
CA LEU A 360 -4.68 11.82 -15.22
C LEU A 360 -4.22 11.05 -13.98
N LEU A 361 -3.94 11.76 -12.90
CA LEU A 361 -3.48 11.21 -11.64
C LEU A 361 -4.49 10.24 -11.02
N ASN A 362 -5.76 10.61 -11.03
CA ASN A 362 -6.85 9.78 -10.53
C ASN A 362 -7.14 8.60 -11.45
N LEU A 363 -7.08 8.79 -12.78
CA LEU A 363 -7.21 7.68 -13.74
C LEU A 363 -6.13 6.61 -13.48
N ILE A 364 -4.88 7.03 -13.33
CA ILE A 364 -3.76 6.15 -12.99
C ILE A 364 -4.00 5.49 -11.63
N GLY A 365 -4.45 6.26 -10.63
CA GLY A 365 -4.68 5.77 -9.27
C GLY A 365 -5.80 4.73 -9.16
N LEU A 366 -6.87 4.89 -9.95
CA LEU A 366 -8.04 4.02 -9.98
C LEU A 366 -7.83 2.75 -10.81
N LEU A 367 -6.89 2.76 -11.77
CA LEU A 367 -6.64 1.62 -12.64
C LEU A 367 -6.26 0.33 -11.86
N PRO A 368 -5.32 0.33 -10.90
CA PRO A 368 -5.05 -0.83 -10.06
C PRO A 368 -6.21 -1.23 -9.14
N LEU A 369 -7.09 -0.29 -8.77
CA LEU A 369 -8.28 -0.62 -7.99
C LEU A 369 -9.29 -1.39 -8.84
N ALA A 370 -9.62 -0.86 -10.03
CA ALA A 370 -10.53 -1.49 -10.98
C ALA A 370 -10.04 -2.89 -11.40
N GLY A 371 -8.75 -3.03 -11.70
CA GLY A 371 -8.14 -4.33 -12.01
C GLY A 371 -8.20 -5.33 -10.84
N SER A 372 -8.09 -4.86 -9.59
CA SER A 372 -8.22 -5.70 -8.40
C SER A 372 -9.67 -6.13 -8.15
N LEU A 373 -10.65 -5.26 -8.39
CA LEU A 373 -12.06 -5.63 -8.36
C LEU A 373 -12.38 -6.70 -9.42
N TRP A 374 -11.80 -6.55 -10.62
CA TRP A 374 -11.91 -7.57 -11.66
C TRP A 374 -11.26 -8.90 -11.24
N PHE A 375 -10.09 -8.85 -10.59
CA PHE A 375 -9.44 -10.03 -10.01
C PHE A 375 -10.37 -10.78 -9.05
N PHE A 376 -11.06 -10.08 -8.13
CA PHE A 376 -12.02 -10.71 -7.22
C PHE A 376 -13.19 -11.36 -7.96
N ALA A 377 -13.73 -10.70 -8.99
CA ALA A 377 -14.79 -11.26 -9.80
C ALA A 377 -14.36 -12.58 -10.49
N GLN A 378 -13.12 -12.64 -10.98
CA GLN A 378 -12.53 -13.84 -11.59
C GLN A 378 -12.21 -14.94 -10.56
N ARG A 379 -11.78 -14.57 -9.35
CA ARG A 379 -11.26 -15.50 -8.32
C ARG A 379 -12.17 -15.67 -7.10
N ARG A 380 -13.47 -15.38 -7.23
CA ARG A 380 -14.45 -15.41 -6.12
C ARG A 380 -14.43 -16.67 -5.26
N ARG A 381 -14.16 -17.85 -5.86
CA ARG A 381 -14.12 -19.15 -5.15
C ARG A 381 -12.83 -19.38 -4.36
N GLU A 382 -11.77 -18.63 -4.68
CA GLU A 382 -10.43 -18.81 -4.12
C GLU A 382 -9.99 -17.59 -3.31
N ILE A 383 -10.87 -16.61 -3.07
CA ILE A 383 -10.52 -15.30 -2.51
C ILE A 383 -9.73 -15.40 -1.20
N LEU A 384 -10.09 -16.35 -0.32
CA LEU A 384 -9.40 -16.59 0.95
C LEU A 384 -7.96 -17.08 0.76
N SER A 385 -7.67 -17.81 -0.31
CA SER A 385 -6.30 -18.26 -0.62
C SER A 385 -5.40 -17.11 -1.08
N TYR A 386 -5.96 -15.94 -1.40
CA TYR A 386 -5.25 -14.73 -1.83
C TYR A 386 -5.24 -13.63 -0.75
N TRP A 387 -5.50 -14.00 0.50
CA TRP A 387 -5.64 -13.06 1.62
C TRP A 387 -4.46 -12.11 1.80
N THR A 388 -3.24 -12.54 1.52
CA THR A 388 -2.04 -11.70 1.61
C THR A 388 -2.05 -10.52 0.64
N LEU A 389 -2.79 -10.62 -0.48
CA LEU A 389 -2.92 -9.53 -1.45
C LEU A 389 -4.00 -8.51 -1.05
N TRP A 390 -5.10 -8.93 -0.43
CA TRP A 390 -6.20 -8.01 -0.16
C TRP A 390 -6.29 -7.54 1.28
N SER A 391 -5.81 -8.33 2.25
CA SER A 391 -5.93 -7.99 3.67
C SER A 391 -5.22 -6.69 4.07
N PRO A 392 -4.00 -6.35 3.59
CA PRO A 392 -3.37 -5.10 3.99
C PRO A 392 -4.10 -3.87 3.47
N TRP A 393 -4.56 -3.91 2.21
CA TRP A 393 -5.37 -2.83 1.65
C TRP A 393 -6.70 -2.70 2.41
N LEU A 394 -7.41 -3.82 2.65
CA LEU A 394 -8.69 -3.79 3.36
C LEU A 394 -8.56 -3.27 4.80
N ALA A 395 -7.50 -3.68 5.51
CA ALA A 395 -7.23 -3.23 6.87
C ALA A 395 -6.99 -1.72 6.93
N LEU A 396 -6.12 -1.20 6.06
CA LEU A 396 -5.85 0.24 5.96
C LEU A 396 -7.10 1.02 5.56
N PHE A 397 -7.80 0.53 4.53
CA PHE A 397 -9.02 1.15 4.00
C PHE A 397 -10.09 1.27 5.08
N THR A 398 -10.36 0.16 5.79
CA THR A 398 -11.37 0.14 6.86
C THR A 398 -10.95 1.04 8.03
N PHE A 399 -9.68 0.97 8.45
CA PHE A 399 -9.18 1.80 9.55
C PHE A 399 -9.34 3.29 9.22
N HIS A 400 -8.86 3.73 8.06
CA HIS A 400 -8.92 5.14 7.69
C HIS A 400 -10.33 5.63 7.35
N ALA A 401 -11.22 4.73 6.90
CA ALA A 401 -12.62 5.08 6.67
C ALA A 401 -13.32 5.43 7.99
N LEU A 402 -12.99 4.71 9.07
CA LEU A 402 -13.60 4.91 10.38
C LEU A 402 -12.92 6.02 11.20
N VAL A 403 -11.61 6.17 11.07
CA VAL A 403 -10.81 7.05 11.92
C VAL A 403 -10.56 8.39 11.24
N TYR A 404 -9.69 8.43 10.24
CA TYR A 404 -9.28 9.64 9.52
C TYR A 404 -8.69 9.25 8.17
N ALA A 405 -9.02 9.99 7.12
CA ALA A 405 -8.72 9.62 5.74
C ALA A 405 -7.74 10.57 5.06
N GLU A 406 -6.59 10.04 4.63
CA GLU A 406 -5.76 10.66 3.60
C GLU A 406 -5.33 9.59 2.59
N PRO A 407 -5.41 9.85 1.27
CA PRO A 407 -5.08 8.86 0.24
C PRO A 407 -3.69 8.23 0.41
N ARG A 408 -2.71 9.00 0.94
CA ARG A 408 -1.34 8.52 1.15
C ARG A 408 -1.26 7.34 2.12
N TYR A 409 -2.19 7.21 3.05
CA TYR A 409 -2.15 6.12 4.02
C TYR A 409 -2.52 4.76 3.40
N LEU A 410 -3.13 4.74 2.21
CA LEU A 410 -3.35 3.51 1.44
C LEU A 410 -2.15 3.13 0.57
N LEU A 411 -1.10 3.95 0.51
CA LEU A 411 0.08 3.68 -0.31
C LEU A 411 0.67 2.28 -0.06
N PRO A 412 0.79 1.77 1.19
CA PRO A 412 1.31 0.43 1.43
C PRO A 412 0.45 -0.70 0.84
N GLY A 413 -0.84 -0.45 0.55
CA GLY A 413 -1.73 -1.41 -0.12
C GLY A 413 -1.59 -1.43 -1.64
N ARG A 414 -1.06 -0.37 -2.26
CA ARG A 414 -0.90 -0.26 -3.72
C ARG A 414 -0.08 -1.36 -4.40
N PRO A 415 1.05 -1.86 -3.87
CA PRO A 415 1.79 -2.93 -4.56
C PRO A 415 0.93 -4.18 -4.73
N LEU A 416 0.04 -4.45 -3.77
CA LEU A 416 -0.85 -5.60 -3.80
C LEU A 416 -1.99 -5.43 -4.81
N LEU A 417 -2.55 -4.22 -4.91
CA LEU A 417 -3.53 -3.88 -5.95
C LEU A 417 -2.93 -4.02 -7.37
N CYS A 418 -1.67 -3.60 -7.53
CA CYS A 418 -0.95 -3.75 -8.81
C CYS A 418 -0.75 -5.23 -9.17
N ILE A 419 -0.41 -6.08 -8.20
CA ILE A 419 -0.30 -7.54 -8.40
C ILE A 419 -1.65 -8.10 -8.83
N MET A 420 -2.72 -7.89 -8.05
CA MET A 420 -4.05 -8.43 -8.37
C MET A 420 -4.53 -8.00 -9.77
N SER A 421 -4.36 -6.72 -10.10
CA SER A 421 -4.70 -6.19 -11.42
C SER A 421 -3.91 -6.85 -12.55
N ALA A 422 -2.60 -7.03 -12.36
CA ALA A 422 -1.75 -7.68 -13.35
C ALA A 422 -2.11 -9.15 -13.57
N LEU A 423 -2.52 -9.87 -12.51
CA LEU A 423 -3.02 -11.24 -12.62
C LEU A 423 -4.31 -11.30 -13.44
N ALA A 424 -5.28 -10.43 -13.13
CA ALA A 424 -6.56 -10.39 -13.84
C ALA A 424 -6.39 -10.05 -15.33
N LEU A 425 -5.59 -9.03 -15.64
CA LEU A 425 -5.34 -8.60 -17.02
C LEU A 425 -4.58 -9.67 -17.81
N THR A 426 -3.57 -10.29 -17.20
CA THR A 426 -2.80 -11.35 -17.86
C THR A 426 -3.67 -12.56 -18.19
N GLN A 427 -4.52 -12.98 -17.25
CA GLN A 427 -5.45 -14.08 -17.47
C GLN A 427 -6.41 -13.78 -18.63
N TYR A 428 -6.94 -12.56 -18.69
CA TYR A 428 -7.80 -12.13 -19.79
C TYR A 428 -7.07 -12.17 -21.14
N LEU A 429 -5.87 -11.59 -21.23
CA LEU A 429 -5.09 -11.55 -22.47
C LEU A 429 -4.74 -12.96 -22.98
N ASN A 430 -4.30 -13.84 -22.08
CA ASN A 430 -3.97 -15.23 -22.43
C ASN A 430 -5.22 -16.01 -22.92
N SER A 431 -6.39 -15.73 -22.34
CA SER A 431 -7.65 -16.36 -22.77
C SER A 431 -8.05 -15.93 -24.19
N ARG A 432 -7.82 -14.68 -24.57
CA ARG A 432 -8.10 -14.19 -25.93
C ARG A 432 -7.15 -14.80 -26.94
N GLU A 433 -5.84 -14.82 -26.66
CA GLU A 433 -4.83 -15.43 -27.54
C GLU A 433 -5.12 -16.91 -27.82
N SER A 434 -5.60 -17.64 -26.80
CA SER A 434 -6.01 -19.04 -26.94
C SER A 434 -7.27 -19.22 -27.78
N ALA A 435 -8.19 -18.25 -27.78
CA ALA A 435 -9.39 -18.28 -28.61
C ALA A 435 -9.07 -17.94 -30.08
N THR A 436 -8.22 -16.95 -30.34
CA THR A 436 -7.79 -16.61 -31.71
C THR A 436 -6.97 -17.73 -32.34
N SER A 437 -6.09 -18.40 -31.59
CA SER A 437 -5.31 -19.53 -32.14
C SER A 437 -6.19 -20.73 -32.50
N ARG A 438 -7.23 -21.04 -31.72
CA ARG A 438 -8.22 -22.07 -32.08
C ARG A 438 -9.00 -21.71 -33.33
N HIS A 439 -9.50 -20.48 -33.45
CA HIS A 439 -10.20 -20.04 -34.67
C HIS A 439 -9.30 -20.03 -35.91
N ALA A 440 -8.01 -19.68 -35.76
CA ALA A 440 -7.05 -19.76 -36.86
C ALA A 440 -6.78 -21.22 -37.28
N HIS A 441 -6.69 -22.14 -36.32
CA HIS A 441 -6.49 -23.56 -36.61
C HIS A 441 -7.73 -24.23 -37.21
N ASP A 442 -8.93 -23.89 -36.73
CA ASP A 442 -10.20 -24.38 -37.25
C ASP A 442 -10.49 -23.76 -38.63
N GLY A 443 -10.18 -22.46 -38.84
CA GLY A 443 -10.27 -21.81 -40.14
C GLY A 443 -9.28 -22.39 -41.17
N ALA A 444 -8.06 -22.74 -40.74
CA ALA A 444 -7.08 -23.42 -41.57
C ALA A 444 -7.51 -24.87 -41.92
N LEU A 445 -8.14 -25.59 -40.99
CA LEU A 445 -8.72 -26.92 -41.25
C LEU A 445 -9.93 -26.85 -42.20
N VAL A 446 -10.77 -25.81 -42.09
CA VAL A 446 -11.91 -25.59 -43.01
C VAL A 446 -11.44 -25.18 -44.41
N MET A 447 -10.37 -24.39 -44.52
CA MET A 447 -9.76 -24.04 -45.81
C MET A 447 -9.00 -25.22 -46.44
N ALA A 448 -8.31 -26.03 -45.64
CA ALA A 448 -7.66 -27.26 -46.12
C ALA A 448 -8.69 -28.34 -46.52
N GLY A 449 -9.85 -28.40 -45.85
CA GLY A 449 -10.95 -29.31 -46.17
C GLY A 449 -11.81 -28.91 -47.38
N ARG A 450 -11.72 -27.65 -47.85
CA ARG A 450 -12.40 -27.19 -49.08
C ARG A 450 -11.52 -27.23 -50.33
N GLY A 451 -10.26 -27.63 -50.20
CA GLY A 451 -9.31 -27.69 -51.32
C GLY A 451 -9.35 -28.97 -52.16
N TRP A 452 -10.07 -30.02 -51.76
CA TRP A 452 -9.94 -31.37 -52.34
C TRP A 452 -11.29 -32.05 -52.64
N ALA A 453 -12.20 -31.34 -53.29
CA ALA A 453 -13.41 -31.95 -53.86
C ALA A 453 -13.71 -31.33 -55.24
N ALA A 454 -12.75 -31.49 -56.15
CA ALA A 454 -12.96 -31.33 -57.58
C ALA A 454 -12.02 -32.28 -58.32
N ASP A 455 -12.21 -33.58 -58.13
CA ASP A 455 -12.11 -34.49 -59.27
C ASP A 455 -13.00 -35.71 -59.03
N GLY A 456 -13.87 -35.95 -60.00
CA GLY A 456 -14.85 -37.02 -59.96
C GLY A 456 -14.23 -38.31 -60.45
N SER A 457 -14.27 -39.35 -59.64
CA SER A 457 -14.38 -40.70 -60.18
C SER A 457 -15.08 -41.62 -59.19
N ASN A 458 -16.12 -42.27 -59.70
CA ASN A 458 -16.93 -43.28 -59.04
C ASN A 458 -16.06 -44.45 -58.57
N GLY A 459 -16.32 -44.91 -57.35
CA GLY A 459 -15.76 -46.14 -56.82
C GLY A 459 -16.42 -46.50 -55.51
N GLU A 460 -17.43 -47.35 -55.59
CA GLU A 460 -18.06 -48.02 -54.46
C GLU A 460 -17.01 -48.53 -53.46
N ARG A 461 -17.21 -48.26 -52.16
CA ARG A 461 -16.79 -49.16 -51.08
C ARG A 461 -17.53 -48.85 -49.79
N GLU A 462 -18.51 -49.72 -49.57
CA GLU A 462 -19.10 -50.08 -48.30
C GLU A 462 -18.02 -50.46 -47.28
N VAL A 463 -17.95 -49.75 -46.14
CA VAL A 463 -17.34 -50.29 -44.90
C VAL A 463 -18.14 -49.81 -43.69
N ILE A 464 -18.87 -50.76 -43.13
CA ILE A 464 -19.48 -50.79 -41.79
C ILE A 464 -18.39 -50.59 -40.72
N ARG A 465 -18.62 -49.75 -39.70
CA ARG A 465 -18.27 -50.05 -38.28
C ARG A 465 -18.86 -49.07 -37.26
N THR A 466 -19.93 -49.55 -36.64
CA THR A 466 -20.22 -49.62 -35.20
C THR A 466 -19.77 -48.52 -34.23
N ARG A 467 -20.80 -47.97 -33.57
CA ARG A 467 -20.81 -47.37 -32.22
C ARG A 467 -19.96 -48.17 -31.22
N VAL A 468 -19.21 -47.46 -30.38
CA VAL A 468 -18.93 -47.86 -29.00
C VAL A 468 -19.21 -46.67 -28.10
N LYS A 469 -20.19 -46.83 -27.21
CA LYS A 469 -20.34 -46.05 -25.98
C LYS A 469 -19.43 -46.71 -24.94
N VAL A 470 -18.55 -45.94 -24.31
CA VAL A 470 -18.19 -46.05 -22.88
C VAL A 470 -18.03 -44.63 -22.35
#